data_AF-A0A2S9DWC8-F1
#
_entry.id   AF-A0A2S9DWC8-F1
#
_cell.length_a   1.000
_cell.length_b   1.000
_cell.length_c   1.000
_cell.angle_alpha   90.00
_cell.angle_beta   90.00
_cell.angle_gamma   90.00
#
_symmetry.space_group_name_H-M   'P 1'
#
loop_
_entity.id
_entity.type
_entity.pdbx_description
1 polymer ?
#
loop_
_entity_poly.entity_id
_entity_poly.type
_entity_poly.pdbx_seq_one_letter_code
_entity_poly.pdbx_strand_id
1 'polypeptide(L)'
;MGVDWTALEEAIRVAALRHAAEVIAEHPEQNFYAIALHGVSTSESENIAMPLLALNSVEALERDRQSESRDLLVERGEDLDEDDNYEDRSDADLQGQLSVEHVTETEDEFQDSADETDEADEDEDSEDLDAVLSAIEADLEDDDGDSFYSDKWEPSDWHWSAIDLCQDPAAQIWSDAMTDLATREGWESTIKRYYHTLVAVAQSLREELNERTKVDLVAYVADDDHAEKLLELCLTPQQLVEHFPQLEQPVQ
;
A
#
# COMPACT_ATOMS: atom_id res chain seq x y z
N MET A 1 -17.58 27.24 23.37
CA MET A 1 -17.64 26.15 24.39
C MET A 1 -16.35 25.34 24.25
N GLY A 2 -15.89 24.64 25.29
CA GLY A 2 -14.71 23.76 25.16
C GLY A 2 -15.10 22.44 24.50
N VAL A 3 -14.14 21.75 23.89
CA VAL A 3 -14.31 20.35 23.49
C VAL A 3 -14.26 19.49 24.74
N ASP A 4 -15.26 18.63 24.93
CA ASP A 4 -15.20 17.57 25.93
C ASP A 4 -14.44 16.38 25.33
N TRP A 5 -13.14 16.32 25.60
CA TRP A 5 -12.24 15.30 25.06
C TRP A 5 -12.63 13.89 25.49
N THR A 6 -13.16 13.72 26.70
CA THR A 6 -13.61 12.41 27.18
C THR A 6 -14.87 11.97 26.44
N ALA A 7 -15.80 12.89 26.17
CA ALA A 7 -16.97 12.58 25.36
C ALA A 7 -16.62 12.28 23.90
N LEU A 8 -15.64 12.99 23.33
CA LEU A 8 -15.13 12.74 21.98
C LEU A 8 -14.48 11.35 21.90
N GLU A 9 -13.58 11.03 22.83
CA GLU A 9 -12.93 9.71 22.92
C GLU A 9 -13.95 8.58 22.99
N GLU A 10 -14.94 8.71 23.89
CA GLU A 10 -16.02 7.71 24.04
C GLU A 10 -16.83 7.56 22.75
N ALA A 11 -17.17 8.67 22.10
CA ALA A 11 -17.96 8.65 20.87
C ALA A 11 -17.21 7.94 19.73
N ILE A 12 -15.93 8.26 19.54
CA ILE A 12 -15.07 7.61 18.54
C ILE A 12 -14.92 6.13 18.89
N ARG A 13 -14.63 5.80 20.15
CA ARG A 13 -14.43 4.41 20.59
C ARG A 13 -15.67 3.54 20.36
N VAL A 14 -16.83 3.99 20.81
CA VAL A 14 -18.09 3.24 20.68
C VAL A 14 -18.46 3.04 19.21
N ALA A 15 -18.31 4.07 18.39
CA ALA A 15 -18.56 3.98 16.96
C ALA A 15 -17.61 3.02 16.26
N ALA A 16 -16.30 3.20 16.47
CA ALA A 16 -15.27 2.40 15.83
C ALA A 16 -15.39 0.93 16.22
N LEU A 17 -15.60 0.65 17.50
CA LEU A 17 -15.79 -0.70 18.00
C LEU A 17 -17.02 -1.36 17.37
N ARG A 18 -18.13 -0.62 17.28
CA ARG A 18 -19.36 -1.14 16.69
C ARG A 18 -19.14 -1.52 15.22
N HIS A 19 -18.58 -0.61 14.43
CA HIS A 19 -18.35 -0.84 13.02
C HIS A 19 -17.33 -1.95 12.77
N ALA A 20 -16.21 -1.93 13.48
CA ALA A 20 -15.20 -2.98 13.37
C ALA A 20 -15.77 -4.35 13.76
N ALA A 21 -16.53 -4.44 14.86
CA ALA A 21 -17.13 -5.70 15.28
C ALA A 21 -18.21 -6.20 14.31
N GLU A 22 -18.94 -5.30 13.64
CA GLU A 22 -19.91 -5.63 12.60
C GLU A 22 -19.21 -6.24 11.38
N VAL A 23 -18.17 -5.58 10.86
CA VAL A 23 -17.36 -6.08 9.73
C VAL A 23 -16.73 -7.44 10.06
N ILE A 24 -16.11 -7.58 11.24
CA ILE A 24 -15.50 -8.85 11.67
C ILE A 24 -16.54 -9.97 11.79
N ALA A 25 -17.75 -9.65 12.27
CA ALA A 25 -18.81 -10.64 12.42
C ALA A 25 -19.46 -11.04 11.08
N GLU A 26 -19.50 -10.14 10.10
CA GLU A 26 -19.98 -10.43 8.74
C GLU A 26 -19.01 -11.31 7.94
N HIS A 27 -17.72 -11.32 8.31
CA HIS A 27 -16.65 -12.05 7.63
C HIS A 27 -15.88 -13.01 8.55
N PRO A 28 -16.54 -14.03 9.15
CA PRO A 28 -15.90 -14.95 10.09
C PRO A 28 -14.81 -15.85 9.48
N GLU A 29 -14.81 -16.00 8.15
CA GLU A 29 -13.79 -16.72 7.40
C GLU A 29 -12.46 -15.95 7.32
N GLN A 30 -12.51 -14.62 7.40
CA GLN A 30 -11.34 -13.77 7.20
C GLN A 30 -10.49 -13.61 8.46
N ASN A 31 -9.20 -13.39 8.25
CA ASN A 31 -8.21 -13.15 9.29
C ASN A 31 -7.84 -11.65 9.28
N PHE A 32 -8.62 -10.86 10.00
CA PHE A 32 -8.35 -9.43 10.19
C PHE A 32 -7.07 -9.21 10.99
N TYR A 33 -6.06 -8.62 10.36
CA TYR A 33 -4.74 -8.37 10.97
C TYR A 33 -4.54 -6.92 11.37
N ALA A 34 -5.23 -5.96 10.74
CA ALA A 34 -5.03 -4.54 10.99
C ALA A 34 -6.33 -3.73 11.05
N ILE A 35 -6.30 -2.70 11.89
CA ILE A 35 -7.30 -1.63 12.00
C ILE A 35 -6.56 -0.30 12.13
N ALA A 36 -6.99 0.71 11.39
CA ALA A 36 -6.40 2.04 11.47
C ALA A 36 -7.45 3.13 11.58
N LEU A 37 -7.11 4.18 12.32
CA LEU A 37 -7.81 5.45 12.29
C LEU A 37 -7.02 6.40 11.38
N HIS A 38 -7.57 6.79 10.24
CA HIS A 38 -6.89 7.60 9.23
C HIS A 38 -7.74 8.78 8.74
N GLY A 39 -7.28 9.51 7.72
CA GLY A 39 -8.00 10.66 7.17
C GLY A 39 -8.01 11.88 8.10
N VAL A 40 -7.04 11.93 9.03
CA VAL A 40 -6.93 12.97 10.05
C VAL A 40 -6.25 14.21 9.47
N SER A 41 -6.99 15.03 8.73
CA SER A 41 -6.45 16.35 8.35
C SER A 41 -6.28 17.22 9.60
N THR A 42 -5.03 17.59 9.89
CA THR A 42 -4.66 18.47 10.99
C THR A 42 -3.94 19.73 10.51
N SER A 43 -4.02 20.05 9.21
CA SER A 43 -3.40 21.25 8.64
C SER A 43 -4.12 22.54 9.07
N GLU A 44 -3.38 23.60 9.45
CA GLU A 44 -3.94 24.92 9.83
C GLU A 44 -4.81 25.57 8.73
N SER A 45 -4.66 25.15 7.47
CA SER A 45 -5.45 25.60 6.33
C SER A 45 -6.82 24.92 6.22
N GLU A 46 -7.04 23.85 6.97
CA GLU A 46 -8.23 23.00 6.91
C GLU A 46 -8.86 22.86 8.30
N ASN A 47 -10.09 22.34 8.35
CA ASN A 47 -10.71 22.01 9.63
C ASN A 47 -10.11 20.70 10.17
N ILE A 48 -10.01 20.57 11.50
CA ILE A 48 -9.61 19.29 12.11
C ILE A 48 -10.69 18.25 11.79
N ALA A 49 -10.36 17.29 10.94
CA ALA A 49 -11.31 16.28 10.45
C ALA A 49 -11.52 15.17 11.48
N MET A 50 -12.71 14.56 11.45
CA MET A 50 -12.97 13.32 12.18
C MET A 50 -12.24 12.16 11.49
N PRO A 51 -11.77 11.15 12.25
CA PRO A 51 -11.03 10.05 11.66
C PRO A 51 -12.00 9.10 10.97
N LEU A 52 -11.50 8.46 9.91
CA LEU A 52 -12.13 7.33 9.26
C LEU A 52 -11.58 6.04 9.87
N LEU A 53 -12.42 5.01 9.90
CA LEU A 53 -12.02 3.67 10.31
C LEU A 53 -11.68 2.85 9.08
N ALA A 54 -10.49 2.26 9.10
CA ALA A 54 -10.04 1.30 8.12
C ALA A 54 -9.80 -0.07 8.76
N LEU A 55 -10.13 -1.15 8.06
CA LEU A 55 -9.80 -2.52 8.44
C LEU A 55 -9.24 -3.29 7.24
N ASN A 56 -8.34 -4.23 7.51
CA ASN A 56 -7.88 -5.17 6.50
C ASN A 56 -7.72 -6.59 7.02
N SER A 57 -7.86 -7.54 6.11
CA SER A 57 -7.65 -8.97 6.34
C SER A 57 -6.57 -9.51 5.42
N VAL A 58 -5.96 -10.62 5.81
CA VAL A 58 -4.91 -11.27 5.01
C VAL A 58 -5.47 -11.66 3.64
N GLU A 59 -6.70 -12.18 3.60
CA GLU A 59 -7.36 -12.61 2.38
C GLU A 59 -7.71 -11.44 1.45
N ALA A 60 -8.07 -10.29 2.01
CA ALA A 60 -8.34 -9.08 1.22
C ALA A 60 -7.05 -8.52 0.63
N LEU A 61 -5.97 -8.45 1.43
CA LEU A 61 -4.66 -8.01 0.95
C LEU A 61 -4.14 -8.88 -0.21
N GLU A 62 -4.22 -10.21 -0.08
CA GLU A 62 -3.80 -11.13 -1.15
C GLU A 62 -4.62 -10.95 -2.43
N ARG A 63 -5.93 -10.74 -2.29
CA ARG A 63 -6.82 -10.53 -3.42
C ARG A 63 -6.53 -9.21 -4.15
N ASP A 64 -6.28 -8.15 -3.40
CA ASP A 64 -6.02 -6.83 -3.96
C ASP A 64 -4.67 -6.83 -4.71
N ARG A 65 -3.62 -7.42 -4.13
CA ARG A 65 -2.32 -7.65 -4.81
C ARG A 65 -2.45 -8.46 -6.11
N GLN A 66 -3.26 -9.51 -6.12
CA GLN A 66 -3.50 -10.30 -7.34
C GLN A 66 -4.21 -9.47 -8.42
N SER A 67 -5.11 -8.58 -8.02
CA SER A 67 -5.85 -7.71 -8.94
C SER A 67 -4.92 -6.67 -9.56
N GLU A 68 -4.07 -6.03 -8.75
CA GLU A 68 -3.06 -5.07 -9.22
C GLU A 68 -2.03 -5.71 -10.14
N SER A 69 -1.50 -6.88 -9.79
CA SER A 69 -0.59 -7.63 -10.66
C SER A 69 -1.22 -7.93 -12.02
N ARG A 70 -2.49 -8.35 -12.04
CA ARG A 70 -3.22 -8.60 -13.28
C ARG A 70 -3.42 -7.31 -14.10
N ASP A 71 -3.75 -6.21 -13.45
CA ASP A 71 -3.98 -4.93 -14.13
C ASP A 71 -2.66 -4.36 -14.71
N LEU A 72 -1.52 -4.56 -14.02
CA LEU A 72 -0.18 -4.22 -14.53
C LEU A 72 0.21 -5.08 -15.76
N LEU A 73 -0.13 -6.37 -15.77
CA LEU A 73 0.09 -7.24 -16.94
C LEU A 73 -0.72 -6.76 -18.15
N VAL A 74 -1.98 -6.38 -17.92
CA VAL A 74 -2.85 -5.79 -18.94
C VAL A 74 -2.29 -4.44 -19.44
N GLU A 75 -1.77 -3.59 -18.56
CA GLU A 75 -1.18 -2.30 -18.93
C GLU A 75 0.14 -2.47 -19.71
N ARG A 76 0.95 -3.47 -19.37
CA ARG A 76 2.17 -3.85 -20.10
C ARG A 76 1.87 -4.42 -21.50
N GLY A 77 0.59 -4.67 -21.81
CA GLY A 77 0.14 -5.22 -23.08
C GLY A 77 0.45 -6.70 -23.21
N GLU A 78 0.62 -7.40 -22.09
CA GLU A 78 0.75 -8.84 -22.07
C GLU A 78 -0.66 -9.44 -22.09
N ASP A 79 -1.04 -9.94 -23.26
CA ASP A 79 -2.31 -10.62 -23.45
C ASP A 79 -2.30 -11.90 -22.60
N LEU A 80 -2.98 -11.87 -21.45
CA LEU A 80 -3.27 -13.05 -20.62
C LEU A 80 -4.14 -14.11 -21.33
N ASP A 81 -4.49 -13.86 -22.60
CA ASP A 81 -5.29 -14.70 -23.48
C ASP A 81 -4.46 -15.41 -24.57
N GLU A 82 -3.12 -15.45 -24.49
CA GLU A 82 -2.35 -16.42 -25.27
C GLU A 82 -2.49 -17.81 -24.64
N ASP A 83 -3.59 -18.49 -24.97
CA ASP A 83 -3.64 -19.95 -24.93
C ASP A 83 -2.41 -20.49 -25.70
N ASP A 84 -1.44 -21.08 -25.00
CA ASP A 84 -0.29 -21.86 -25.54
C ASP A 84 -0.70 -23.00 -26.50
N ASN A 85 -1.99 -23.14 -26.78
CA ASN A 85 -2.58 -24.05 -27.74
C ASN A 85 -2.87 -23.37 -29.09
N TYR A 86 -1.95 -22.53 -29.58
CA TYR A 86 -1.92 -22.19 -31.00
C TYR A 86 -1.37 -23.40 -31.76
N GLU A 87 -2.23 -24.38 -32.06
CA GLU A 87 -1.89 -25.45 -32.99
C GLU A 87 -1.53 -24.81 -34.35
N ASP A 88 -0.25 -24.88 -34.71
CA ASP A 88 0.27 -24.49 -36.01
C ASP A 88 -0.57 -25.18 -37.10
N ARG A 89 -1.44 -24.39 -37.72
CA ARG A 89 -2.33 -24.84 -38.77
C ARG A 89 -1.49 -25.15 -39.99
N SER A 90 -1.09 -26.41 -40.09
CA SER A 90 -0.34 -27.03 -41.19
C SER A 90 -1.01 -26.99 -42.57
N ASP A 91 -2.07 -26.18 -42.76
CA ASP A 91 -2.75 -25.97 -44.04
C ASP A 91 -2.29 -24.71 -44.81
N ALA A 92 -1.26 -23.99 -44.34
CA ALA A 92 -0.62 -22.93 -45.12
C ALA A 92 0.40 -23.49 -46.13
N ASP A 93 -0.04 -24.36 -47.04
CA ASP A 93 0.74 -24.66 -48.24
C ASP A 93 -0.12 -24.80 -49.48
N LEU A 94 0.36 -24.12 -50.54
CA LEU A 94 -0.15 -24.02 -51.92
C LEU A 94 -1.30 -23.03 -52.13
N GLN A 95 -1.00 -21.86 -52.71
CA GLN A 95 -0.86 -21.75 -54.17
C GLN A 95 -0.73 -20.28 -54.63
N GLY A 96 0.38 -19.92 -55.29
CA GLY A 96 0.42 -18.67 -56.07
C GLY A 96 1.80 -18.06 -56.26
N GLN A 97 2.62 -18.66 -57.14
CA GLN A 97 3.70 -17.94 -57.81
C GLN A 97 3.17 -16.62 -58.39
N LEU A 98 3.89 -15.52 -58.22
CA LEU A 98 4.31 -14.64 -59.32
C LEU A 98 5.18 -13.45 -58.83
N SER A 99 6.31 -13.32 -59.52
CA SER A 99 7.13 -12.11 -59.77
C SER A 99 7.76 -11.36 -58.60
N VAL A 100 9.02 -11.73 -58.33
CA VAL A 100 10.06 -10.79 -57.88
C VAL A 100 10.32 -9.80 -59.01
N GLU A 101 9.86 -8.56 -58.87
CA GLU A 101 10.37 -7.44 -59.67
C GLU A 101 11.58 -6.82 -58.95
N HIS A 102 12.72 -7.02 -59.59
CA HIS A 102 13.95 -6.27 -59.46
C HIS A 102 13.79 -4.88 -60.13
N VAL A 103 14.56 -3.87 -59.66
CA VAL A 103 15.12 -2.67 -60.36
C VAL A 103 15.04 -1.45 -59.42
N THR A 104 16.04 -0.60 -59.18
CA THR A 104 17.52 -0.59 -59.29
C THR A 104 18.01 0.70 -58.60
N GLU A 105 19.25 0.68 -58.09
CA GLU A 105 20.26 1.77 -58.05
C GLU A 105 19.95 3.04 -57.20
N THR A 106 20.88 3.56 -56.40
CA THR A 106 22.24 3.99 -56.80
C THR A 106 23.28 3.88 -55.69
N GLU A 107 24.49 3.59 -56.16
CA GLU A 107 25.80 3.58 -55.51
C GLU A 107 26.19 4.94 -54.89
N ASP A 108 26.91 4.91 -53.77
CA ASP A 108 28.04 5.82 -53.55
C ASP A 108 29.11 5.06 -52.73
N GLU A 109 30.25 4.85 -53.38
CA GLU A 109 31.49 4.27 -52.86
C GLU A 109 32.10 5.18 -51.78
N PHE A 110 32.64 4.63 -50.68
CA PHE A 110 33.87 5.16 -50.07
C PHE A 110 34.60 4.09 -49.22
N GLN A 111 35.47 3.35 -49.91
CA GLN A 111 36.90 3.16 -49.62
C GLN A 111 37.39 2.82 -48.19
N ASP A 112 37.67 1.53 -48.00
CA ASP A 112 38.96 0.91 -47.59
C ASP A 112 39.81 1.55 -46.46
N SER A 113 39.91 0.85 -45.33
CA SER A 113 41.21 0.65 -44.66
C SER A 113 41.18 -0.56 -43.74
N ALA A 114 41.97 -1.58 -44.08
CA ALA A 114 42.35 -2.68 -43.21
C ALA A 114 43.16 -2.20 -42.00
N ASP A 115 42.87 -2.75 -40.83
CA ASP A 115 43.84 -2.92 -39.75
C ASP A 115 43.51 -4.23 -39.02
N GLU A 116 44.33 -5.24 -39.27
CA GLU A 116 44.40 -6.43 -38.42
C GLU A 116 45.20 -6.04 -37.17
N THR A 117 44.56 -6.11 -36.01
CA THR A 117 45.25 -6.29 -34.74
C THR A 117 44.65 -7.49 -34.02
N ASP A 118 45.42 -8.57 -34.12
CA ASP A 118 45.37 -9.78 -33.30
C ASP A 118 45.84 -9.43 -31.89
N GLU A 119 45.04 -9.66 -30.86
CA GLU A 119 45.50 -10.02 -29.51
C GLU A 119 44.33 -10.68 -28.77
N ALA A 120 44.70 -11.70 -28.01
CA ALA A 120 43.86 -12.71 -27.41
C ALA A 120 43.18 -12.27 -26.09
N ASP A 121 42.37 -13.22 -25.61
CA ASP A 121 42.18 -13.58 -24.21
C ASP A 121 40.87 -13.20 -23.52
N GLU A 122 40.32 -14.27 -22.93
CA GLU A 122 39.53 -14.36 -21.70
C GLU A 122 38.00 -14.18 -21.80
N ASP A 123 37.35 -15.36 -21.87
CA ASP A 123 36.05 -15.64 -21.27
C ASP A 123 35.96 -15.11 -19.83
N GLU A 124 34.71 -14.92 -19.39
CA GLU A 124 34.21 -14.71 -18.01
C GLU A 124 33.61 -13.30 -17.78
N ASP A 125 32.40 -13.31 -17.24
CA ASP A 125 31.58 -12.18 -16.80
C ASP A 125 30.60 -11.55 -17.81
N SER A 126 29.97 -12.36 -18.67
CA SER A 126 28.52 -12.14 -18.86
C SER A 126 27.83 -12.79 -17.67
N GLU A 127 27.74 -12.09 -16.54
CA GLU A 127 26.77 -12.42 -15.50
C GLU A 127 25.45 -12.65 -16.23
N ASP A 128 24.93 -13.87 -16.16
CA ASP A 128 23.75 -14.29 -16.92
C ASP A 128 22.67 -13.26 -16.62
N LEU A 129 22.30 -12.45 -17.61
CA LEU A 129 21.50 -11.25 -17.37
C LEU A 129 20.16 -11.64 -16.73
N ASP A 130 19.67 -12.83 -17.07
CA ASP A 130 18.51 -13.48 -16.44
C ASP A 130 18.75 -13.84 -14.97
N ALA A 131 19.95 -14.27 -14.59
CA ALA A 131 20.28 -14.56 -13.19
C ALA A 131 20.44 -13.27 -12.37
N VAL A 132 20.99 -12.20 -12.97
CA VAL A 132 21.07 -10.88 -12.33
C VAL A 132 19.68 -10.26 -12.19
N LEU A 133 18.84 -10.34 -13.23
CA LEU A 133 17.45 -9.89 -13.17
C LEU A 133 16.63 -10.71 -12.19
N SER A 134 16.77 -12.05 -12.16
CA SER A 134 16.10 -12.91 -11.18
C SER A 134 16.59 -12.64 -9.75
N ALA A 135 17.87 -12.30 -9.57
CA ALA A 135 18.39 -11.92 -8.27
C ALA A 135 17.85 -10.56 -7.83
N ILE A 136 17.70 -9.60 -8.75
CA ILE A 136 17.08 -8.30 -8.47
C ILE A 136 15.58 -8.45 -8.22
N GLU A 137 14.86 -9.26 -8.99
CA GLU A 137 13.44 -9.58 -8.74
C GLU A 137 13.26 -10.29 -7.41
N ALA A 138 14.12 -11.26 -7.06
CA ALA A 138 14.09 -11.91 -5.76
C ALA A 138 14.38 -10.95 -4.60
N ASP A 139 15.33 -10.01 -4.77
CA ASP A 139 15.66 -8.98 -3.77
C ASP A 139 14.52 -7.95 -3.63
N LEU A 140 13.80 -7.65 -4.72
CA LEU A 140 12.61 -6.78 -4.72
C LEU A 140 11.36 -7.49 -4.17
N GLU A 141 11.23 -8.82 -4.34
CA GLU A 141 10.13 -9.62 -3.81
C GLU A 141 10.28 -9.93 -2.31
N ASP A 142 11.50 -10.03 -1.78
CA ASP A 142 11.76 -10.42 -0.38
C ASP A 142 11.81 -9.27 0.65
N ASP A 143 11.99 -7.98 0.27
CA ASP A 143 12.24 -6.90 1.27
C ASP A 143 11.23 -5.73 1.33
N ASP A 144 10.42 -5.48 0.30
CA ASP A 144 9.54 -4.27 0.30
C ASP A 144 8.06 -4.55 0.59
N GLY A 145 7.58 -5.80 0.46
CA GLY A 145 6.15 -6.13 0.60
C GLY A 145 5.58 -6.02 2.02
N ASP A 146 6.43 -5.98 3.04
CA ASP A 146 6.07 -5.83 4.45
C ASP A 146 6.69 -4.57 5.09
N SER A 147 7.34 -3.73 4.28
CA SER A 147 7.93 -2.45 4.70
C SER A 147 6.86 -1.48 5.20
N PHE A 148 7.26 -0.47 5.97
CA PHE A 148 6.35 0.55 6.53
C PHE A 148 5.48 1.24 5.48
N TYR A 149 6.01 1.44 4.28
CA TYR A 149 5.34 2.06 3.14
C TYR A 149 4.74 1.05 2.15
N SER A 150 4.65 -0.22 2.55
CA SER A 150 4.00 -1.24 1.73
C SER A 150 2.48 -1.08 1.77
N ASP A 151 1.81 -1.53 0.73
CA ASP A 151 0.34 -1.51 0.60
C ASP A 151 -0.37 -2.25 1.76
N LYS A 152 0.37 -3.13 2.46
CA LYS A 152 -0.10 -3.82 3.66
C LYS A 152 -0.44 -2.86 4.79
N TRP A 153 0.25 -1.73 4.91
CA TRP A 153 0.14 -0.77 6.01
C TRP A 153 -0.42 0.59 5.59
N GLU A 154 -0.86 0.74 4.33
CA GLU A 154 -1.53 1.95 3.84
C GLU A 154 -3.06 1.85 3.99
N PRO A 155 -3.68 2.50 5.00
CA PRO A 155 -5.09 2.28 5.28
C PRO A 155 -6.04 2.86 4.24
N SER A 156 -5.56 3.81 3.41
CA SER A 156 -6.33 4.40 2.34
C SER A 156 -6.69 3.37 1.25
N ASP A 157 -5.79 2.41 1.03
CA ASP A 157 -5.90 1.40 -0.02
C ASP A 157 -6.51 0.08 0.47
N TRP A 158 -6.80 -0.03 1.77
CA TRP A 158 -7.43 -1.23 2.33
C TRP A 158 -8.86 -1.44 1.83
N HIS A 159 -9.27 -2.71 1.79
CA HIS A 159 -10.58 -3.13 1.32
C HIS A 159 -11.75 -2.43 2.03
N TRP A 160 -11.62 -2.21 3.35
CA TRP A 160 -12.56 -1.41 4.13
C TRP A 160 -11.87 -0.14 4.62
N SER A 161 -11.55 0.82 3.75
CA SER A 161 -10.82 2.03 4.13
C SER A 161 -11.71 3.19 4.60
N ALA A 162 -12.91 3.38 4.03
CA ALA A 162 -13.68 4.62 4.24
C ALA A 162 -14.92 4.43 5.14
N ILE A 163 -14.77 3.91 6.36
CA ILE A 163 -15.90 3.76 7.30
C ILE A 163 -16.04 5.03 8.16
N ASP A 164 -17.14 5.76 7.94
CA ASP A 164 -17.53 6.91 8.76
C ASP A 164 -17.92 6.49 10.17
N LEU A 165 -17.22 7.02 11.18
CA LEU A 165 -17.52 6.75 12.59
C LEU A 165 -18.78 7.45 13.09
N CYS A 166 -19.16 8.56 12.48
CA CYS A 166 -20.34 9.30 12.90
C CYS A 166 -21.07 9.86 11.69
N GLN A 167 -22.38 10.07 11.86
CA GLN A 167 -23.18 10.69 10.80
C GLN A 167 -22.65 12.11 10.54
N ASP A 168 -22.66 12.55 9.27
CA ASP A 168 -22.13 13.85 8.84
C ASP A 168 -22.46 15.03 9.76
N PRO A 169 -23.70 15.21 10.26
CA PRO A 169 -24.01 16.34 11.13
C PRO A 169 -23.27 16.29 12.47
N ALA A 170 -23.03 15.10 13.02
CA ALA A 170 -22.27 14.93 14.26
C ALA A 170 -20.76 15.08 14.02
N ALA A 171 -20.26 14.57 12.89
CA ALA A 171 -18.87 14.73 12.49
C ALA A 171 -18.49 16.22 12.38
N GLN A 172 -19.35 17.00 11.72
CA GLN A 172 -19.14 18.43 11.55
C GLN A 172 -19.14 19.19 12.89
N ILE A 173 -20.01 18.82 13.83
CA ILE A 173 -20.06 19.48 15.15
C ILE A 173 -18.74 19.28 15.91
N TRP A 174 -18.18 18.06 15.87
CA TRP A 174 -16.90 17.78 16.52
C TRP A 174 -15.75 18.48 15.80
N SER A 175 -15.72 18.44 14.47
CA SER A 175 -14.73 19.13 13.65
C SER A 175 -14.71 20.64 13.90
N ASP A 176 -15.88 21.28 13.89
CA ASP A 176 -16.03 22.71 14.17
C ASP A 176 -15.58 23.03 15.60
N ALA A 177 -15.97 22.22 16.58
CA ALA A 177 -15.60 22.44 17.97
C ALA A 177 -14.08 22.31 18.21
N MET A 178 -13.43 21.34 17.57
CA MET A 178 -11.97 21.15 17.61
C MET A 178 -11.25 22.31 16.93
N THR A 179 -11.70 22.72 15.74
CA THR A 179 -11.12 23.86 15.00
C THR A 179 -11.28 25.17 15.76
N ASP A 180 -12.44 25.41 16.38
CA ASP A 180 -12.71 26.56 17.25
C ASP A 180 -11.83 26.56 18.50
N LEU A 181 -11.51 25.39 19.04
CA LEU A 181 -10.60 25.24 20.18
C LEU A 181 -9.16 25.51 19.75
N ALA A 182 -8.72 24.94 18.63
CA ALA A 182 -7.40 25.14 18.05
C ALA A 182 -7.12 26.61 17.76
N THR A 183 -8.11 27.32 17.20
CA THR A 183 -8.02 28.77 16.93
C THR A 183 -7.86 29.60 18.21
N ARG A 184 -8.37 29.13 19.36
CA ARG A 184 -8.35 29.88 20.64
C ARG A 184 -7.19 29.51 21.56
N GLU A 185 -6.86 28.22 21.68
CA GLU A 185 -5.86 27.69 22.60
C GLU A 185 -4.52 27.40 21.92
N GLY A 186 -4.49 27.36 20.58
CA GLY A 186 -3.31 27.05 19.79
C GLY A 186 -3.44 25.69 19.11
N TRP A 187 -3.08 25.67 17.84
CA TRP A 187 -3.25 24.54 16.92
C TRP A 187 -2.49 23.29 17.38
N GLU A 188 -1.17 23.43 17.59
CA GLU A 188 -0.28 22.36 18.04
C GLU A 188 -0.77 21.69 19.33
N SER A 189 -1.24 22.48 20.31
CA SER A 189 -1.70 21.95 21.59
C SER A 189 -3.00 21.13 21.46
N THR A 190 -3.86 21.54 20.53
CA THR A 190 -5.15 20.89 20.27
C THR A 190 -4.94 19.59 19.49
N ILE A 191 -4.07 19.61 18.48
CA ILE A 191 -3.69 18.42 17.72
C ILE A 191 -3.02 17.37 18.60
N LYS A 192 -2.09 17.77 19.46
CA LYS A 192 -1.46 16.83 20.41
C LYS A 192 -2.49 16.13 21.29
N ARG A 193 -3.49 16.87 21.79
CA ARG A 193 -4.60 16.27 22.56
C ARG A 193 -5.43 15.34 21.69
N TYR A 194 -5.72 15.75 20.46
CA TYR A 194 -6.47 14.94 19.50
C TYR A 194 -5.77 13.61 19.18
N TYR A 195 -4.49 13.63 18.81
CA TYR A 195 -3.72 12.39 18.61
C TYR A 195 -3.69 11.51 19.85
N HIS A 196 -3.51 12.09 21.06
CA HIS A 196 -3.60 11.31 22.30
C HIS A 196 -4.95 10.61 22.47
N THR A 197 -6.05 11.29 22.13
CA THR A 197 -7.39 10.69 22.11
C THR A 197 -7.46 9.55 21.10
N LEU A 198 -6.98 9.73 19.87
CA LEU A 198 -7.01 8.69 18.84
C LEU A 198 -6.17 7.46 19.21
N VAL A 199 -4.98 7.67 19.77
CA VAL A 199 -4.10 6.59 20.27
C VAL A 199 -4.80 5.80 21.36
N ALA A 200 -5.45 6.48 22.33
CA ALA A 200 -6.20 5.80 23.38
C ALA A 200 -7.36 4.97 22.83
N VAL A 201 -8.05 5.48 21.80
CA VAL A 201 -9.08 4.72 21.09
C VAL A 201 -8.49 3.50 20.39
N ALA A 202 -7.42 3.66 19.61
CA ALA A 202 -6.78 2.56 18.88
C ALA A 202 -6.32 1.44 19.84
N GLN A 203 -5.69 1.79 20.96
CA GLN A 203 -5.31 0.82 21.99
C GLN A 203 -6.52 0.08 22.57
N SER A 204 -7.60 0.81 22.87
CA SER A 204 -8.83 0.20 23.40
C SER A 204 -9.49 -0.73 22.38
N LEU A 205 -9.52 -0.33 21.10
CA LEU A 205 -10.04 -1.18 20.01
C LEU A 205 -9.27 -2.48 19.91
N ARG A 206 -7.93 -2.41 19.98
CA ARG A 206 -7.08 -3.60 20.00
C ARG A 206 -7.47 -4.51 21.17
N GLU A 207 -7.51 -4.00 22.39
CA GLU A 207 -7.83 -4.80 23.57
C GLU A 207 -9.20 -5.50 23.46
N GLU A 208 -10.22 -4.79 22.98
CA GLU A 208 -11.58 -5.33 22.89
C GLU A 208 -11.81 -6.26 21.69
N LEU A 209 -11.12 -6.04 20.58
CA LEU A 209 -11.30 -6.81 19.35
C LEU A 209 -10.34 -7.99 19.22
N ASN A 210 -9.17 -7.95 19.87
CA ASN A 210 -8.20 -9.05 19.80
C ASN A 210 -8.76 -10.36 20.40
N GLU A 211 -9.71 -10.28 21.33
CA GLU A 211 -10.45 -11.46 21.83
C GLU A 211 -11.38 -12.09 20.78
N ARG A 212 -11.70 -11.35 19.71
CA ARG A 212 -12.65 -11.74 18.65
C ARG A 212 -11.96 -12.12 17.34
N THR A 213 -10.68 -11.78 17.19
CA THR A 213 -9.87 -12.11 16.01
C THR A 213 -9.04 -13.37 16.28
N LYS A 214 -8.65 -14.06 15.19
CA LYS A 214 -7.82 -15.27 15.26
C LYS A 214 -6.32 -14.96 15.27
N VAL A 215 -5.97 -13.78 14.79
CA VAL A 215 -4.61 -13.25 14.70
C VAL A 215 -4.49 -12.04 15.63
N ASP A 216 -3.25 -11.73 16.01
CA ASP A 216 -2.98 -10.56 16.82
C ASP A 216 -3.27 -9.29 16.02
N LEU A 217 -4.19 -8.48 16.52
CA LEU A 217 -4.68 -7.31 15.82
C LEU A 217 -3.72 -6.13 16.02
N VAL A 218 -3.30 -5.52 14.92
CA VAL A 218 -2.52 -4.27 14.91
C VAL A 218 -3.50 -3.12 14.78
N ALA A 219 -3.62 -2.29 15.82
CA ALA A 219 -4.47 -1.09 15.79
C ALA A 219 -3.63 0.17 15.94
N TYR A 220 -3.73 1.11 15.01
CA TYR A 220 -2.93 2.33 15.02
C TYR A 220 -3.65 3.54 14.43
N VAL A 221 -3.01 4.70 14.53
CA VAL A 221 -3.46 5.94 13.90
C VAL A 221 -2.51 6.24 12.74
N ALA A 222 -3.05 6.41 11.54
CA ALA A 222 -2.29 6.71 10.33
C ALA A 222 -2.42 8.20 10.00
N ASP A 223 -1.26 8.84 9.82
CA ASP A 223 -1.10 10.27 9.54
C ASP A 223 0.25 10.46 8.84
N ASP A 224 0.27 11.09 7.67
CA ASP A 224 1.48 11.22 6.86
C ASP A 224 2.60 12.02 7.56
N ASP A 225 2.21 12.99 8.39
CA ASP A 225 3.18 13.88 9.06
C ASP A 225 3.84 13.24 10.29
N HIS A 226 3.15 12.32 10.98
CA HIS A 226 3.58 11.78 12.27
C HIS A 226 3.55 10.24 12.37
N ALA A 227 3.49 9.55 11.22
CA ALA A 227 3.23 8.12 11.11
C ALA A 227 4.05 7.24 12.08
N GLU A 228 5.39 7.36 12.06
CA GLU A 228 6.29 6.55 12.90
C GLU A 228 5.99 6.70 14.40
N LYS A 229 5.78 7.96 14.83
CA LYS A 229 5.58 8.28 16.24
C LYS A 229 4.23 7.80 16.75
N LEU A 230 3.20 7.86 15.90
CA LEU A 230 1.87 7.36 16.25
C LEU A 230 1.87 5.84 16.32
N LEU A 231 2.60 5.15 15.45
CA LEU A 231 2.79 3.71 15.52
C LEU A 231 3.51 3.27 16.79
N GLU A 232 4.62 3.93 17.17
CA GLU A 232 5.30 3.67 18.44
C GLU A 232 4.38 3.82 19.67
N LEU A 233 3.44 4.76 19.61
CA LEU A 233 2.50 5.03 20.71
C LEU A 233 1.33 4.03 20.73
N CYS A 234 0.91 3.51 19.59
CA CYS A 234 -0.23 2.59 19.50
C CYS A 234 0.17 1.13 19.74
N LEU A 235 1.34 0.74 19.26
CA LEU A 235 1.76 -0.66 19.18
C LEU A 235 2.54 -1.13 20.39
N THR A 236 2.48 -2.43 20.64
CA THR A 236 3.36 -3.05 21.63
C THR A 236 4.78 -3.23 21.07
N PRO A 237 5.81 -3.29 21.92
CA PRO A 237 7.19 -3.53 21.47
C PRO A 237 7.34 -4.83 20.66
N GLN A 238 6.53 -5.85 20.95
CA GLN A 238 6.54 -7.11 20.20
C GLN A 238 6.02 -6.92 18.78
N GLN A 239 4.89 -6.20 18.63
CA GLN A 239 4.32 -5.89 17.32
C GLN A 239 5.22 -4.98 16.48
N LEU A 240 5.90 -4.02 17.11
CA LEU A 240 6.87 -3.17 16.41
C LEU A 240 8.04 -4.00 15.86
N VAL A 241 8.60 -4.92 16.64
CA VAL A 241 9.69 -5.79 16.15
C VAL A 241 9.22 -6.76 15.08
N GLU A 242 8.00 -7.28 15.20
CA GLU A 242 7.43 -8.27 14.28
C GLU A 242 7.01 -7.67 12.94
N HIS A 243 6.38 -6.49 12.95
CA HIS A 243 5.79 -5.88 11.76
C HIS A 243 6.56 -4.67 11.23
N PHE A 244 7.35 -3.99 12.07
CA PHE A 244 8.06 -2.76 11.72
C PHE A 244 9.54 -2.78 12.20
N PRO A 245 10.34 -3.80 11.84
CA PRO A 245 11.71 -3.95 12.34
C PRO A 245 12.63 -2.78 11.96
N GLN A 246 12.28 -2.04 10.91
CA GLN A 246 13.03 -0.88 10.42
C GLN A 246 12.99 0.30 11.39
N LEU A 247 11.93 0.46 12.18
CA LEU A 247 11.78 1.56 13.16
C LEU A 247 12.72 1.40 14.37
N GLU A 248 13.20 0.19 14.66
CA GLU A 248 14.18 -0.07 15.72
C GLU A 248 15.63 0.18 15.27
N GLN A 249 15.90 0.33 13.97
CA GLN A 249 17.24 0.60 13.48
C GLN A 249 17.44 2.12 13.36
N PRO A 250 18.14 2.77 14.30
CA PRO A 250 18.53 4.15 14.10
C PRO A 250 19.45 4.21 12.88
N VAL A 251 19.01 4.92 11.84
CA VAL A 251 19.87 5.36 10.75
C VAL A 251 21.10 6.02 11.39
N GLN A 252 22.27 5.39 11.24
CA GLN A 252 23.55 5.89 11.75
C GLN A 252 24.07 7.05 10.90
#